data_AF-A0A928CMA0-F1
#
_entry.id   AF-A0A928CMA0-F1
#
_cell.length_a   1.000
_cell.length_b   1.000
_cell.length_c   1.000
_cell.angle_alpha   90.00
_cell.angle_beta   90.00
_cell.angle_gamma   90.00
#
_symmetry.space_group_name_H-M   'P 1'
#
loop_
_entity.id
_entity.type
_entity.pdbx_description
1 polymer ?
#
loop_
_entity_poly.entity_id
_entity_poly.type
_entity_poly.pdbx_seq_one_letter_code
_entity_poly.pdbx_strand_id
1 'polypeptide(L)'
;MTSVNEINEIIIRQLKLNNLEYDCFFDPEESCEIVLCNDFEHFPRLLDEKCIFSDCTDAELVQLFNAVIERKYLDFDIIGEICKMLPEKGCLVSDKLEKIIFHTEFDYSNYLFLFAYLGCDKKYEAKVIEFLDTISKDFRDGLFIACDRLNTPSIIRKMFEKFTQWISADV
;
A
#
# COMPACT_ATOMS: atom_id res chain seq x y z
N MET A 1 7.93 11.01 17.26
CA MET A 1 6.89 10.00 16.99
C MET A 1 5.58 10.75 16.84
N THR A 2 4.95 10.72 15.67
CA THR A 2 3.59 11.27 15.49
C THR A 2 2.62 10.44 16.30
N SER A 3 1.65 11.05 16.96
CA SER A 3 0.60 10.33 17.69
C SER A 3 -0.40 9.66 16.74
N VAL A 4 -1.17 8.67 17.20
CA VAL A 4 -2.28 8.10 16.39
C VAL A 4 -3.38 9.15 16.19
N ASN A 5 -3.61 10.02 17.17
CA ASN A 5 -4.61 11.08 17.08
C ASN A 5 -4.33 12.06 15.93
N GLU A 6 -3.07 12.48 15.75
CA GLU A 6 -2.69 13.37 14.63
C GLU A 6 -2.92 12.70 13.26
N ILE A 7 -2.65 11.40 13.14
CA ILE A 7 -2.92 10.62 11.92
C ILE A 7 -4.43 10.58 11.64
N ASN A 8 -5.22 10.30 12.67
CA ASN A 8 -6.67 10.26 12.57
C ASN A 8 -7.27 11.63 12.19
N GLU A 9 -6.73 12.72 12.72
CA GLU A 9 -7.14 14.08 12.34
C GLU A 9 -6.90 14.36 10.86
N ILE A 10 -5.74 13.95 10.32
CA ILE A 10 -5.44 14.09 8.89
C ILE A 10 -6.46 13.30 8.05
N ILE A 11 -6.69 12.03 8.40
CA ILE A 11 -7.63 11.14 7.69
C ILE A 11 -9.05 11.73 7.74
N ILE A 12 -9.59 11.99 8.93
CA ILE A 12 -10.95 12.53 9.12
C ILE A 12 -11.15 13.83 8.36
N ARG A 13 -10.16 14.74 8.37
CA ARG A 13 -10.25 15.99 7.62
C ARG A 13 -10.39 15.72 6.12
N GLN A 14 -9.59 14.82 5.56
CA GLN A 14 -9.66 14.50 4.13
C GLN A 14 -10.95 13.78 3.74
N LEU A 15 -11.46 12.90 4.60
CA LEU A 15 -12.76 12.25 4.39
C LEU A 15 -13.91 13.27 4.35
N LYS A 16 -13.91 14.23 5.29
CA LYS A 16 -14.90 15.32 5.31
C LYS A 16 -14.82 16.21 4.07
N LEU A 17 -13.61 16.57 3.63
CA LEU A 17 -13.41 17.38 2.42
C LEU A 17 -13.93 16.67 1.16
N ASN A 18 -13.85 15.34 1.13
CA ASN A 18 -14.33 14.52 0.02
C ASN A 18 -15.80 14.07 0.15
N ASN A 19 -16.50 14.47 1.22
CA ASN A 19 -17.87 14.04 1.54
C ASN A 19 -18.01 12.51 1.62
N LEU A 20 -17.03 11.84 2.24
CA LEU A 20 -17.05 10.40 2.46
C LEU A 20 -17.54 10.07 3.87
N GLU A 21 -18.42 9.08 3.97
CA GLU A 21 -18.87 8.52 5.23
C GLU A 21 -17.81 7.59 5.81
N TYR A 22 -17.69 7.57 7.14
CA TYR A 22 -16.72 6.75 7.87
C TYR A 22 -17.22 6.46 9.27
N ASP A 23 -16.79 5.31 9.79
CA ASP A 23 -17.02 4.87 11.16
C ASP A 23 -15.69 4.91 11.92
N CYS A 24 -15.80 5.12 13.22
CA CYS A 24 -14.68 5.10 14.13
C CYS A 24 -14.87 3.95 15.10
N PHE A 25 -14.06 2.90 14.95
CA PHE A 25 -14.03 1.79 15.88
C PHE A 25 -12.99 2.06 16.97
N PHE A 26 -13.44 2.06 18.22
CA PHE A 26 -12.55 2.24 19.36
C PHE A 26 -12.16 0.88 19.92
N ASP A 27 -10.89 0.53 19.80
CA ASP A 27 -10.32 -0.52 20.62
C ASP A 27 -9.98 0.07 22.01
N PRO A 28 -10.53 -0.47 23.12
CA PRO A 28 -10.21 -0.01 24.47
C PRO A 28 -8.72 -0.05 24.83
N GLU A 29 -7.91 -0.86 24.14
CA GLU A 29 -6.49 -1.06 24.42
C GLU A 29 -5.57 -0.33 23.43
N GLU A 30 -5.98 -0.18 22.16
CA GLU A 30 -5.11 0.34 21.10
C GLU A 30 -5.84 1.21 20.08
N SER A 31 -6.19 2.44 20.49
CA SER A 31 -6.54 3.56 19.61
C SER A 31 -7.82 3.41 18.75
N CYS A 32 -8.15 4.49 18.03
CA CYS A 32 -9.36 4.60 17.21
C CYS A 32 -9.00 4.24 15.77
N GLU A 33 -9.58 3.17 15.24
CA GLU A 33 -9.48 2.79 13.83
C GLU A 33 -10.57 3.51 13.03
N ILE A 34 -10.18 4.17 11.94
CA ILE A 34 -11.11 4.83 11.02
C ILE A 34 -11.34 3.90 9.83
N VAL A 35 -12.59 3.54 9.59
CA VAL A 35 -13.00 2.66 8.49
C VAL A 35 -13.94 3.43 7.57
N LEU A 36 -13.77 3.30 6.27
CA LEU A 36 -14.68 3.92 5.29
C LEU A 36 -16.04 3.21 5.31
N CYS A 37 -17.13 3.96 5.54
CA CYS A 37 -18.49 3.41 5.48
C CYS A 37 -18.90 3.34 4.02
N ASN A 38 -18.69 2.19 3.41
CA ASN A 38 -18.99 2.01 2.00
C ASN A 38 -19.42 0.55 1.77
N ASP A 39 -20.65 0.36 1.29
CA ASP A 39 -21.25 -0.92 0.82
C ASP A 39 -20.55 -1.49 -0.45
N PHE A 40 -19.27 -1.19 -0.66
CA PHE A 40 -18.56 -1.48 -1.90
C PHE A 40 -17.85 -2.83 -1.83
N GLU A 41 -18.21 -3.70 -2.78
CA GLU A 41 -17.55 -4.97 -3.06
C GLU A 41 -16.02 -4.79 -3.07
N HIS A 42 -15.37 -5.54 -2.18
CA HIS A 42 -13.98 -5.48 -1.75
C HIS A 42 -12.93 -5.59 -2.86
N PHE A 43 -12.67 -4.51 -3.61
CA PHE A 43 -11.41 -4.35 -4.30
C PHE A 43 -10.87 -2.94 -4.10
N PRO A 44 -9.63 -2.79 -3.59
CA PRO A 44 -9.06 -1.48 -3.38
C PRO A 44 -8.95 -0.81 -4.76
N ARG A 45 -9.60 0.35 -4.89
CA ARG A 45 -9.57 1.22 -6.09
C ARG A 45 -8.19 1.85 -6.30
N LEU A 46 -7.10 1.12 -6.06
CA LEU A 46 -5.70 1.55 -6.16
C LEU A 46 -5.31 2.08 -7.54
N LEU A 47 -6.16 1.83 -8.54
CA LEU A 47 -6.02 2.25 -9.92
C LEU A 47 -6.97 3.41 -10.31
N ASP A 48 -7.90 3.81 -9.43
CA ASP A 48 -8.71 5.02 -9.66
C ASP A 48 -7.85 6.28 -9.47
N GLU A 49 -7.98 7.22 -10.41
CA GLU A 49 -7.14 8.43 -10.48
C GLU A 49 -7.38 9.41 -9.31
N LYS A 50 -8.55 9.39 -8.68
CA LYS A 50 -8.83 10.28 -7.55
C LYS A 50 -8.33 9.67 -6.24
N CYS A 51 -7.39 10.37 -5.60
CA CYS A 51 -6.91 10.07 -4.25
C CYS A 51 -7.47 11.08 -3.26
N ILE A 52 -7.98 10.61 -2.11
CA ILE A 52 -8.52 11.49 -1.06
C ILE A 52 -7.44 12.33 -0.37
N PHE A 53 -6.17 11.96 -0.51
CA PHE A 53 -5.02 12.64 0.08
C PHE A 53 -4.29 13.59 -0.87
N SER A 54 -4.86 13.89 -2.05
CA SER A 54 -4.23 14.77 -3.04
C SER A 54 -3.92 16.18 -2.49
N ASP A 55 -4.75 16.66 -1.56
CA ASP A 55 -4.64 18.00 -0.97
C ASP A 55 -3.80 18.02 0.32
N CYS A 56 -3.19 16.88 0.71
CA CYS A 56 -2.29 16.83 1.86
C CYS A 56 -0.96 17.51 1.57
N THR A 57 -0.41 18.19 2.58
CA THR A 57 0.95 18.72 2.51
C THR A 57 1.99 17.60 2.57
N ASP A 58 3.20 17.83 2.07
CA ASP A 58 4.29 16.84 2.16
C ASP A 58 4.55 16.40 3.62
N ALA A 59 4.40 17.30 4.60
CA ALA A 59 4.55 16.98 6.01
C ALA A 59 3.46 16.03 6.52
N GLU A 60 2.22 16.17 6.03
CA GLU A 60 1.12 15.26 6.36
C GLU A 60 1.29 13.92 5.65
N LEU A 61 1.71 13.92 4.40
CA LEU A 61 2.00 12.69 3.65
C LEU A 61 3.14 11.88 4.28
N VAL A 62 4.21 12.54 4.75
CA VAL A 62 5.27 11.86 5.52
C VAL A 62 4.72 11.20 6.78
N GLN A 63 3.78 11.84 7.47
CA GLN A 63 3.16 11.27 8.66
C GLN A 63 2.31 10.04 8.32
N LEU A 64 1.49 10.12 7.26
CA LEU A 64 0.69 8.99 6.76
C LEU A 64 1.56 7.82 6.31
N PHE A 65 2.58 8.07 5.49
CA PHE A 65 3.51 7.02 5.04
C PHE A 65 4.24 6.37 6.22
N ASN A 66 4.71 7.16 7.19
CA ASN A 66 5.35 6.64 8.38
C ASN A 66 4.38 5.84 9.25
N ALA A 67 3.10 6.25 9.34
CA ALA A 67 2.09 5.49 10.06
C ALA A 67 1.92 4.08 9.49
N VAL A 68 1.87 3.96 8.15
CA VAL A 68 1.84 2.66 7.47
C VAL A 68 3.13 1.88 7.74
N ILE A 69 4.31 2.47 7.51
CA ILE A 69 5.61 1.81 7.72
C ILE A 69 5.77 1.31 9.16
N GLU A 70 5.34 2.11 10.13
CA GLU A 70 5.44 1.83 11.57
C GLU A 70 4.29 0.97 12.11
N ARG A 71 3.40 0.47 11.23
CA ARG A 71 2.28 -0.43 11.56
C ARG A 71 1.30 0.15 12.57
N LYS A 72 0.96 1.43 12.42
CA LYS A 72 -0.18 1.96 13.14
C LYS A 72 -1.46 1.33 12.58
N TYR A 73 -2.43 1.06 13.46
CA TYR A 73 -3.75 0.57 13.09
C TYR A 73 -4.38 1.53 12.09
N LEU A 74 -4.39 1.12 10.82
CA LEU A 74 -4.99 1.83 9.71
C LEU A 74 -5.77 0.80 8.90
N ASP A 75 -7.02 1.15 8.61
CA ASP A 75 -7.88 0.33 7.77
C ASP A 75 -7.26 0.11 6.38
N PHE A 76 -7.55 -1.05 5.79
CA PHE A 76 -6.99 -1.47 4.52
C PHE A 76 -7.29 -0.50 3.38
N ASP A 77 -8.50 0.08 3.34
CA ASP A 77 -8.88 1.02 2.29
C ASP A 77 -8.15 2.37 2.45
N ILE A 78 -7.92 2.78 3.69
CA ILE A 78 -7.09 3.96 3.99
C ILE A 78 -5.64 3.73 3.52
N ILE A 79 -5.07 2.55 3.78
CA ILE A 79 -3.75 2.19 3.25
C ILE A 79 -3.76 2.22 1.72
N GLY A 80 -4.83 1.70 1.10
CA GLY A 80 -5.02 1.75 -0.35
C GLY A 80 -5.00 3.17 -0.91
N GLU A 81 -5.73 4.09 -0.29
CA GLU A 81 -5.72 5.50 -0.66
C GLU A 81 -4.34 6.15 -0.46
N ILE A 82 -3.64 5.83 0.63
CA ILE A 82 -2.27 6.31 0.87
C ILE A 82 -1.32 5.80 -0.24
N CYS A 83 -1.47 4.56 -0.69
CA CYS A 83 -0.64 3.96 -1.75
C CYS A 83 -0.78 4.66 -3.12
N LYS A 84 -1.88 5.38 -3.36
CA LYS A 84 -2.08 6.18 -4.58
C LYS A 84 -1.15 7.39 -4.65
N MET A 85 -0.68 7.89 -3.51
CA MET A 85 0.26 9.02 -3.46
C MET A 85 1.72 8.62 -3.72
N LEU A 86 2.06 7.33 -3.69
CA LEU A 86 3.44 6.85 -3.83
C LEU A 86 4.11 7.19 -5.17
N PRO A 87 3.45 7.13 -6.33
CA PRO A 87 4.07 7.50 -7.61
C PRO A 87 4.60 8.94 -7.62
N GLU A 88 3.88 9.87 -6.99
CA GLU A 88 4.23 11.29 -6.97
C GLU A 88 5.11 11.67 -5.78
N LYS A 89 4.89 11.03 -4.64
CA LYS A 89 5.41 11.47 -3.33
C LYS A 89 6.20 10.40 -2.59
N GLY A 90 6.42 9.23 -3.18
CA GLY A 90 7.16 8.12 -2.57
C GLY A 90 8.61 8.45 -2.21
N CYS A 91 9.23 9.42 -2.90
CA CYS A 91 10.58 9.91 -2.57
C CYS A 91 10.68 10.49 -1.15
N LEU A 92 9.57 10.91 -0.54
CA LEU A 92 9.54 11.44 0.83
C LEU A 92 9.91 10.37 1.88
N VAL A 93 9.81 9.09 1.54
CA VAL A 93 10.08 7.95 2.44
C VAL A 93 11.03 6.90 1.85
N SER A 94 11.71 7.21 0.74
CA SER A 94 12.60 6.27 0.06
C SER A 94 13.69 5.70 0.97
N ASP A 95 14.30 6.55 1.81
CA ASP A 95 15.38 6.12 2.72
C ASP A 95 14.92 5.06 3.74
N LYS A 96 13.66 5.12 4.16
CA LYS A 96 13.08 4.13 5.08
C LYS A 96 12.71 2.86 4.32
N LEU A 97 12.05 3.00 3.17
CA LEU A 97 11.59 1.86 2.39
C LEU A 97 12.73 1.06 1.77
N GLU A 98 13.76 1.72 1.24
CA GLU A 98 14.93 1.03 0.66
C GLU A 98 15.66 0.18 1.72
N LYS A 99 15.77 0.68 2.96
CA LYS A 99 16.32 -0.12 4.07
C LYS A 99 15.51 -1.38 4.33
N ILE A 100 14.18 -1.31 4.21
CA ILE A 100 13.28 -2.46 4.38
C ILE A 100 13.40 -3.44 3.20
N ILE A 101 13.38 -2.92 1.96
CA ILE A 101 13.43 -3.72 0.73
C ILE A 101 14.70 -4.58 0.65
N PHE A 102 15.83 -4.03 1.11
CA PHE A 102 17.14 -4.69 1.04
C PHE A 102 17.55 -5.36 2.36
N HIS A 103 16.66 -5.41 3.36
CA HIS A 103 16.91 -6.18 4.58
C HIS A 103 16.69 -7.68 4.35
N THR A 104 17.49 -8.53 5.01
CA THR A 104 17.47 -10.00 4.85
C THR A 104 16.19 -10.66 5.37
N GLU A 105 15.53 -10.02 6.34
CA GLU A 105 14.26 -10.45 6.92
C GLU A 105 13.17 -9.52 6.41
N PHE A 106 12.56 -9.89 5.29
CA PHE A 106 11.47 -9.13 4.69
C PHE A 106 10.18 -9.42 5.47
N ASP A 107 9.73 -8.45 6.26
CA ASP A 107 8.48 -8.54 6.99
C ASP A 107 7.30 -8.11 6.10
N TYR A 108 6.41 -9.07 5.83
CA TYR A 108 5.26 -8.88 4.95
C TYR A 108 4.09 -8.15 5.61
N SER A 109 4.15 -7.73 6.86
CA SER A 109 3.04 -7.02 7.55
C SER A 109 2.52 -5.77 6.85
N ASN A 110 3.29 -5.13 5.98
CA ASN A 110 2.89 -3.97 5.16
C ASN A 110 3.03 -4.23 3.64
N TYR A 111 2.84 -5.49 3.22
CA TYR A 111 3.12 -5.94 1.86
C TYR A 111 2.44 -5.08 0.79
N LEU A 112 1.20 -4.64 1.00
CA LEU A 112 0.47 -3.79 0.05
C LEU A 112 1.23 -2.49 -0.25
N PHE A 113 1.57 -1.72 0.79
CA PHE A 113 2.26 -0.43 0.66
C PHE A 113 3.65 -0.58 0.04
N LEU A 114 4.36 -1.63 0.44
CA LEU A 114 5.70 -1.91 -0.04
C LEU A 114 5.72 -2.29 -1.52
N PHE A 115 4.83 -3.17 -1.96
CA PHE A 115 4.71 -3.53 -3.37
C PHE A 115 4.18 -2.36 -4.20
N ALA A 116 3.23 -1.57 -3.68
CA ALA A 116 2.78 -0.35 -4.33
C ALA A 116 3.94 0.63 -4.57
N TYR A 117 4.88 0.75 -3.62
CA TYR A 117 6.09 1.55 -3.76
C TYR A 117 7.06 0.99 -4.81
N LEU A 118 7.34 -0.32 -4.77
CA LEU A 118 8.20 -0.97 -5.77
C LEU A 118 7.67 -0.78 -7.20
N GLY A 119 6.35 -0.75 -7.36
CA GLY A 119 5.69 -0.49 -8.63
C GLY A 119 5.93 0.91 -9.22
N CYS A 120 6.44 1.87 -8.44
CA CYS A 120 6.55 3.26 -8.85
C CYS A 120 7.80 3.58 -9.70
N ASP A 121 8.83 2.73 -9.69
CA ASP A 121 10.10 3.00 -10.36
C ASP A 121 10.68 1.73 -11.01
N LYS A 122 11.03 1.83 -12.30
CA LYS A 122 11.61 0.74 -13.09
C LYS A 122 12.90 0.18 -12.50
N LYS A 123 13.64 0.94 -11.68
CA LYS A 123 14.83 0.42 -10.98
C LYS A 123 14.52 -0.80 -10.12
N TYR A 124 13.27 -0.97 -9.68
CA TYR A 124 12.83 -2.08 -8.85
C TYR A 124 12.33 -3.30 -9.66
N GLU A 125 12.29 -3.25 -11.00
CA GLU A 125 11.81 -4.35 -11.85
C GLU A 125 12.46 -5.69 -11.51
N ALA A 126 13.80 -5.71 -11.38
CA ALA A 126 14.52 -6.92 -11.05
C ALA A 126 14.09 -7.51 -9.69
N LYS A 127 13.81 -6.65 -8.71
CA LYS A 127 13.37 -7.06 -7.38
C LYS A 127 11.94 -7.59 -7.38
N VAL A 128 11.05 -6.98 -8.17
CA VAL A 128 9.68 -7.49 -8.37
C VAL A 128 9.70 -8.87 -9.05
N ILE A 129 10.58 -9.08 -10.03
CA ILE A 129 10.79 -10.40 -10.66
C ILE A 129 11.28 -11.44 -9.63
N GLU A 130 12.22 -11.07 -8.77
CA GLU A 130 12.70 -11.94 -7.67
C GLU A 130 11.56 -12.31 -6.70
N PHE A 131 10.69 -11.35 -6.37
CA PHE A 131 9.52 -11.63 -5.53
C PHE A 131 8.50 -12.55 -6.21
N LEU A 132 8.30 -12.43 -7.52
CA LEU A 132 7.44 -13.36 -8.27
C LEU A 132 7.90 -14.82 -8.15
N ASP A 133 9.20 -15.07 -7.92
CA ASP A 133 9.73 -16.40 -7.69
C ASP A 133 9.50 -16.95 -6.28
N THR A 134 9.35 -16.08 -5.28
CA THR A 134 9.49 -16.46 -3.86
C THR A 134 8.29 -16.13 -2.99
N ILE A 135 7.35 -15.32 -3.48
CA ILE A 135 6.25 -14.81 -2.67
C ILE A 135 5.24 -15.88 -2.25
N SER A 136 4.77 -15.80 -1.01
CA SER A 136 3.64 -16.62 -0.51
C SER A 136 2.33 -16.24 -1.18
N LYS A 137 1.37 -17.18 -1.23
CA LYS A 137 0.03 -16.98 -1.81
C LYS A 137 -0.69 -15.78 -1.19
N ASP A 138 -0.58 -15.61 0.13
CA ASP A 138 -1.29 -14.57 0.89
C ASP A 138 -0.84 -13.13 0.57
N PHE A 139 0.30 -12.97 -0.11
CA PHE A 139 0.87 -11.65 -0.42
C PHE A 139 0.88 -11.32 -1.92
N ARG A 140 0.35 -12.20 -2.77
CA ARG A 140 0.38 -12.05 -4.23
C ARG A 140 -0.40 -10.82 -4.71
N ASP A 141 -1.49 -10.47 -4.05
CA ASP A 141 -2.34 -9.34 -4.44
C ASP A 141 -1.56 -8.02 -4.43
N GLY A 142 -0.76 -7.80 -3.37
CA GLY A 142 0.17 -6.67 -3.28
C GLY A 142 1.17 -6.67 -4.44
N LEU A 143 1.77 -7.83 -4.73
CA LEU A 143 2.76 -7.95 -5.81
C LEU A 143 2.17 -7.71 -7.20
N PHE A 144 0.90 -8.06 -7.42
CA PHE A 144 0.21 -7.78 -8.68
C PHE A 144 0.06 -6.28 -8.93
N ILE A 145 -0.15 -5.47 -7.89
CA ILE A 145 -0.15 -4.01 -8.02
C ILE A 145 1.22 -3.49 -8.49
N ALA A 146 2.31 -4.04 -7.96
CA ALA A 146 3.66 -3.68 -8.43
C ALA A 146 3.85 -4.04 -9.90
N CYS A 147 3.40 -5.24 -10.29
CA CYS A 147 3.52 -5.73 -11.67
C CYS A 147 2.70 -4.90 -12.65
N ASP A 148 1.47 -4.54 -12.28
CA ASP A 148 0.57 -3.72 -13.08
C ASP A 148 1.12 -2.30 -13.29
N ARG A 149 1.67 -1.67 -12.24
CA ARG A 149 2.29 -0.35 -12.36
C ARG A 149 3.56 -0.34 -13.22
N LEU A 150 4.41 -1.36 -13.10
CA LEU A 150 5.65 -1.45 -13.89
C LEU A 150 5.37 -1.79 -15.36
N ASN A 151 4.45 -2.74 -15.60
CA ASN A 151 3.96 -3.16 -16.91
C ASN A 151 5.03 -3.32 -18.01
N THR A 152 6.19 -3.86 -17.67
CA THR A 152 7.27 -4.06 -18.66
C THR A 152 7.17 -5.45 -19.29
N PRO A 153 7.72 -5.65 -20.51
CA PRO A 153 7.69 -6.97 -21.16
C PRO A 153 8.29 -8.10 -20.31
N SER A 154 9.32 -7.81 -19.50
CA SER A 154 9.93 -8.78 -18.58
C SER A 154 8.96 -9.23 -17.49
N ILE A 155 8.26 -8.26 -16.87
CA ILE A 155 7.26 -8.51 -15.83
C ILE A 155 6.10 -9.33 -16.38
N ILE A 156 5.55 -8.92 -17.53
CA ILE A 156 4.45 -9.62 -18.19
C ILE A 156 4.84 -11.08 -18.47
N ARG A 157 6.00 -11.30 -19.08
CA ARG A 157 6.51 -12.65 -19.37
C ARG A 157 6.64 -13.49 -18.10
N LYS A 158 7.18 -12.91 -17.01
CA LYS A 158 7.36 -13.60 -15.74
C LYS A 158 6.02 -13.93 -15.07
N MET A 159 5.05 -13.02 -15.14
CA MET A 159 3.69 -13.24 -14.65
C MET A 159 3.02 -14.42 -15.35
N PHE A 160 3.10 -14.51 -16.69
CA PHE A 160 2.56 -15.66 -17.43
C PHE A 160 3.20 -16.99 -17.03
N GLU A 161 4.53 -17.00 -16.88
CA GLU A 161 5.27 -18.16 -16.37
C GLU A 161 4.75 -18.58 -14.99
N LYS A 162 4.56 -17.61 -14.08
CA LYS A 162 4.14 -17.88 -12.70
C LYS A 162 2.69 -18.29 -12.56
N PHE A 163 1.77 -17.67 -13.30
CA PHE A 163 0.39 -18.13 -13.32
C PHE A 163 0.29 -19.58 -13.76
N THR A 164 1.04 -19.98 -14.80
CA THR A 164 1.09 -21.38 -15.23
C THR A 164 1.56 -22.32 -14.12
N GLN A 165 2.63 -21.94 -13.40
CA GLN A 165 3.17 -22.73 -12.28
C GLN A 165 2.20 -22.81 -11.09
N TRP A 166 1.63 -21.67 -10.67
CA TRP A 166 0.75 -21.62 -9.51
C TRP A 166 -0.58 -22.32 -9.75
N ILE A 167 -1.17 -22.17 -10.95
CA ILE A 167 -2.38 -22.92 -11.33
C ILE A 167 -2.10 -24.42 -11.31
N SER A 168 -0.95 -24.86 -11.84
CA SER A 168 -0.59 -26.28 -11.88
C SER A 168 -0.30 -26.88 -10.49
N ALA A 169 0.07 -26.06 -9.51
CA ALA A 169 0.34 -26.50 -8.14
C ALA A 169 -0.92 -26.52 -7.26
N ASP A 170 -1.98 -25.80 -7.67
CA ASP A 170 -3.28 -25.77 -7.00
C ASP A 170 -4.24 -26.88 -7.52
N VAL A 171 -3.78 -27.74 -8.46
CA VAL A 171 -4.49 -28.93 -9.00
C VAL A 171 -3.87 -30.21 -8.46
#